data_AF-A0AAV5UZX3-F1
#
_entry.id   AF-A0AAV5UZX3-F1
#
_cell.length_a   1.000
_cell.length_b   1.000
_cell.length_c   1.000
_cell.angle_alpha   90.00
_cell.angle_beta   90.00
_cell.angle_gamma   90.00
#
_symmetry.space_group_name_H-M   'P 1'
#
loop_
_entity.id
_entity.type
_entity.pdbx_description
1 polymer ?
#
loop_
_entity_poly.entity_id
_entity_poly.type
_entity_poly.pdbx_seq_one_letter_code
_entity_poly.pdbx_strand_id
1 'polypeptide(L)' 'IDLVFNTPSAHRVHHGRNPYCIDRNYGGTLIIWDRLFGTFTDERPEEPVVYGLVTPVNSFNQFYPQVSEIYHLI' A
#
# COMPACT_ATOMS: atom_id res chain seq x y z
N ILE A 1 -16.31 12.86 3.51
CA ILE A 1 -16.04 11.64 4.31
C ILE A 1 -14.53 11.39 4.35
N ASP A 2 -13.90 11.45 3.18
CA ASP A 2 -12.48 11.21 2.87
C ASP A 2 -11.47 12.18 3.54
N LEU A 3 -11.98 13.15 4.30
CA LEU A 3 -11.16 14.05 5.12
C LEU A 3 -10.85 13.46 6.51
N VAL A 4 -11.70 12.55 7.00
CA VAL A 4 -11.61 12.04 8.37
C VAL A 4 -11.60 10.51 8.41
N PHE A 5 -12.43 9.86 7.61
CA PHE A 5 -12.53 8.40 7.56
C PHE A 5 -11.81 7.82 6.35
N ASN A 6 -11.23 6.63 6.52
CA ASN A 6 -10.68 5.85 5.43
C ASN A 6 -11.84 5.33 4.55
N THR A 7 -11.75 5.61 3.24
CA THR A 7 -12.72 5.13 2.26
C THR A 7 -12.17 3.93 1.51
N PRO A 8 -13.02 3.09 0.88
CA PRO A 8 -12.54 2.00 0.05
C PRO A 8 -11.52 2.43 -1.02
N SER A 9 -11.61 3.67 -1.52
CA SER A 9 -10.63 4.25 -2.45
C SER A 9 -9.26 4.43 -1.80
N ALA A 10 -9.20 5.16 -0.67
CA ALA A 10 -7.94 5.37 0.05
C ALA A 10 -7.31 4.05 0.53
N HIS A 11 -8.13 3.07 0.94
CA HIS A 11 -7.66 1.75 1.32
C HIS A 11 -7.08 0.94 0.15
N ARG A 12 -7.59 1.09 -1.07
CA ARG A 12 -7.01 0.43 -2.26
C ARG A 12 -5.61 0.97 -2.58
N VAL A 13 -5.40 2.29 -2.47
CA VAL A 13 -4.05 2.88 -2.59
C VAL A 13 -3.09 2.26 -1.57
N HIS A 14 -3.50 2.09 -0.31
CA HIS A 14 -2.68 1.44 0.71
C HIS A 14 -2.23 0.02 0.33
N HIS A 15 -3.10 -0.75 -0.33
CA HIS A 15 -2.78 -2.11 -0.82
C HIS A 15 -2.10 -2.13 -2.20
N GLY A 16 -1.92 -0.97 -2.82
CA GLY A 16 -1.34 -0.83 -4.15
C GLY A 16 0.19 -0.98 -4.12
N ARG A 17 0.74 -1.59 -5.17
CA ARG A 17 2.19 -1.70 -5.37
C ARG A 17 2.74 -0.73 -6.42
N ASN A 18 1.90 0.11 -7.02
CA ASN A 18 2.38 1.18 -7.90
C ASN A 18 3.33 2.09 -7.10
N PRO A 19 4.34 2.70 -7.74
CA PRO A 19 5.27 3.58 -7.03
C PRO A 19 4.60 4.70 -6.22
N TYR A 20 3.45 5.23 -6.68
CA TYR A 20 2.73 6.28 -5.95
C TYR A 20 1.92 5.77 -4.74
N CYS A 21 1.67 4.47 -4.67
CA CYS A 21 0.92 3.82 -3.60
C CYS A 21 1.81 3.44 -2.41
N ILE A 22 3.12 3.26 -2.66
CA ILE A 22 4.08 2.85 -1.62
C ILE A 22 4.15 3.91 -0.53
N ASP A 23 4.09 3.44 0.71
CA ASP A 23 4.20 4.28 1.91
C ASP A 23 3.11 5.36 2.03
N ARG A 24 1.89 5.03 1.59
CA ARG A 24 0.72 5.92 1.66
C ARG A 24 -0.43 5.32 2.47
N ASN A 25 -1.27 6.21 2.98
CA ASN A 25 -2.58 5.89 3.57
C ASN A 25 -2.54 4.81 4.68
N TYR A 26 -1.69 5.00 5.69
CA TYR A 26 -1.52 4.08 6.82
C TYR A 26 -2.72 4.02 7.78
N GLY A 27 -3.52 5.08 7.83
CA GLY A 27 -4.64 5.21 8.76
C GLY A 27 -5.78 4.25 8.43
N GLY A 28 -5.86 3.11 9.13
CA GLY A 28 -6.85 2.05 8.86
C GLY A 28 -8.31 2.52 8.91
N THR A 29 -8.73 3.19 9.99
CA THR A 29 -10.10 3.75 10.12
C THR A 29 -10.13 5.25 9.86
N LEU A 30 -9.11 5.97 10.32
CA LEU A 30 -9.06 7.43 10.30
C LEU A 30 -7.94 7.92 9.39
N ILE A 31 -8.32 8.46 8.22
CA ILE A 31 -7.39 8.99 7.22
C ILE A 31 -6.86 10.39 7.57
N ILE A 32 -7.44 11.03 8.58
CA ILE A 32 -6.98 12.35 9.05
C ILE A 32 -5.51 12.32 9.47
N TRP A 33 -5.03 11.20 9.99
CA TRP A 33 -3.62 11.05 10.36
C TRP A 33 -2.72 11.17 9.14
N ASP A 34 -3.04 10.50 8.03
CA ASP A 34 -2.27 10.61 6.80
C ASP A 34 -2.25 12.02 6.21
N ARG A 35 -3.33 12.77 6.40
CA ARG A 35 -3.39 14.18 5.98
C ARG A 35 -2.53 15.07 6.85
N LEU A 36 -2.54 14.84 8.17
CA LEU A 36 -1.73 15.61 9.13
C LEU A 36 -0.23 15.31 8.99
N PHE A 37 0.13 14.07 8.68
CA PHE A 37 1.53 13.63 8.58
C PHE A 37 2.05 13.53 7.15
N GLY A 38 1.23 13.90 6.15
CA GLY A 38 1.67 14.04 4.75
C GLY A 38 1.81 12.73 3.96
N THR A 39 1.23 11.64 4.45
CA THR A 39 1.24 10.31 3.79
C THR A 39 -0.04 10.05 3.00
N PHE A 40 -0.99 10.98 2.98
CA PHE A 40 -2.23 10.85 2.22
C PHE A 40 -1.96 10.88 0.71
N THR A 41 -2.60 9.99 -0.03
CA THR A 41 -2.62 9.99 -1.50
C THR A 41 -3.93 9.42 -2.01
N ASP A 42 -4.50 10.05 -3.02
CA ASP A 42 -5.74 9.60 -3.66
C ASP A 42 -5.44 8.67 -4.84
N GLU A 43 -6.45 7.92 -5.28
CA GLU A 43 -6.35 7.13 -6.50
C GLU A 43 -6.16 8.03 -7.73
N ARG A 44 -5.35 7.56 -8.67
CA ARG A 44 -5.06 8.25 -9.93
C ARG A 44 -5.85 7.60 -11.08
N PRO A 45 -6.81 8.29 -11.70
CA PRO A 45 -7.58 7.72 -12.82
C PRO A 45 -6.71 7.25 -14.00
N GLU A 46 -5.62 7.96 -14.25
CA GLU A 46 -4.64 7.68 -15.30
C GLU A 46 -3.69 6.53 -14.98
N GLU A 47 -3.58 6.15 -13.70
CA GLU A 47 -2.69 5.09 -13.21
C GLU A 47 -3.44 4.17 -12.24
N PRO A 48 -4.24 3.21 -12.76
CA PRO A 48 -5.02 2.30 -11.95
C PRO A 48 -4.15 1.50 -10.96
N VAL A 49 -4.72 1.22 -9.78
CA VAL A 49 -4.04 0.47 -8.71
C VAL A 49 -3.79 -0.98 -9.14
N VAL A 50 -2.52 -1.38 -9.08
CA VAL A 50 -2.04 -2.75 -9.24
C VAL A 50 -1.75 -3.32 -7.86
N TYR A 51 -2.25 -4.52 -7.58
CA TYR A 51 -2.09 -5.19 -6.29
C TYR A 51 -0.94 -6.21 -6.28
N GLY A 52 -0.59 -6.65 -5.08
CA GLY A 52 0.40 -7.70 -4.83
C GLY A 52 1.71 -7.13 -4.30
N LEU A 53 2.76 -7.96 -4.29
CA LEU A 53 4.09 -7.56 -3.82
C LEU A 53 4.84 -6.78 -4.91
N VAL A 54 5.66 -5.81 -4.51
CA VAL A 54 6.57 -5.08 -5.43
C VAL A 54 7.56 -6.06 -6.06
N THR A 55 8.11 -6.97 -5.26
CA THR A 55 8.90 -8.12 -5.70
C THR A 55 7.99 -9.35 -5.77
N PRO A 56 7.66 -9.88 -6.97
CA PRO A 56 6.82 -11.05 -7.08
C PRO A 56 7.48 -12.29 -6.46
N VAL A 57 6.70 -13.06 -5.72
CA VAL A 57 7.13 -14.32 -5.12
C VAL A 57 6.48 -15.48 -5.87
N ASN A 58 7.30 -16.38 -6.43
CA ASN A 58 6.82 -17.55 -7.18
C ASN A 58 6.80 -18.81 -6.30
N SER A 59 6.08 -18.75 -5.19
CA SER A 59 5.98 -19.87 -4.25
C SER A 59 4.65 -19.81 -3.49
N PHE A 60 4.05 -20.98 -3.24
CA PHE A 60 2.89 -21.12 -2.36
C PHE A 60 3.29 -21.41 -0.90
N ASN A 61 4.59 -21.60 -0.62
CA ASN A 61 5.07 -21.79 0.74
C ASN A 61 5.00 -20.46 1.49
N GLN A 62 4.14 -20.38 2.51
CA GLN A 62 3.94 -19.17 3.30
C GLN A 62 5.15 -18.74 4.13
N PHE A 63 6.16 -19.59 4.36
CA PHE A 63 7.39 -19.18 5.04
C PHE A 63 8.39 -18.53 4.08
N TYR A 64 8.28 -18.80 2.79
CA TYR A 64 9.22 -18.31 1.80
C TYR A 64 9.23 -16.77 1.67
N PRO A 65 8.09 -16.05 1.49
CA PRO A 65 8.09 -14.59 1.37
C PRO A 65 8.69 -13.85 2.59
N GLN A 66 8.67 -14.49 3.76
CA GLN A 66 9.02 -13.91 5.05
C GLN A 66 10.53 -13.86 5.22
N VAL A 67 11.25 -14.74 4.52
CA VAL A 67 12.71 -14.85 4.57
C VAL A 67 13.36 -14.49 3.24
N SER A 68 12.66 -14.63 2.11
CA SER A 68 13.24 -14.41 0.77
C SER A 68 13.80 -13.01 0.60
N GLU A 69 13.16 -11.99 1.19
CA GLU A 69 13.65 -10.62 1.13
C GLU A 69 14.92 -10.40 1.96
N ILE A 70 15.13 -11.16 3.05
CA ILE A 70 16.38 -11.06 3.81
C ILE A 70 17.56 -11.45 2.93
N TYR A 71 17.41 -12.49 2.09
CA TYR A 71 18.45 -12.91 1.14
C TYR A 71 18.74 -11.88 0.04
N HIS A 72 17.81 -10.99 -0.29
CA HIS A 72 18.06 -9.92 -1.25
C HIS A 72 18.82 -8.73 -0.64
N LEU A 73 18.87 -8.63 0.69
CA LEU A 73 19.50 -7.52 1.42
C LEU A 73 20.96 -7.79 1.81
N ILE A 74 21.45 -9.02 1.62
CA ILE A 74 22.85 -9.45 1.83
C ILE A 74 23.55 -9.64 0.48
#